data_AF-A0A7C0VH35-F1
#
_entry.id   AF-A0A7C0VH35-F1
#
_cell.length_a   1.000
_cell.length_b   1.000
_cell.length_c   1.000
_cell.angle_alpha   90.00
_cell.angle_beta   90.00
_cell.angle_gamma   90.00
#
_symmetry.space_group_name_H-M   'P 1'
#
loop_
_entity.id
_entity.type
_entity.pdbx_description
1 polymer ?
#
loop_
_entity_poly.entity_id
_entity_poly.type
_entity_poly.pdbx_seq_one_letter_code
_entity_poly.pdbx_strand_id
1 'polypeptide(L)'
;MTTKPSESKEAHLTLMGLELLSKIYYLYRTAHLYEPNNYLFIQQLQDLLQTLDEILVKEKKAQFQLRATTLLFNKTKLKFSHVNYYLFRFIKDEFTNRQIASLTFYPGVKEKEVIDFILFLKSSPPKKEKSQLKPQAPSAKGKKEKLDKKEKKDVDFQEGDREKGEVARREEEKAKEEEWPNFPHIKIEITAIGELAERKKNATRVYFLSLTHLKEYTSQKKELNPKNLLTTKRMIQTLFDHIIENESFLLGMTSIKNHDEYTLNHSLNVCILALGLGRRLGLERKELVELGISAFFHDVGKLDIPLEILNKPGKLDENERQVIETHPYKGVQKLLQLPHMKGLPLQALHVAMEHHCREDDRGYPRYRGKKNISLFSKIVKIVDYYDAITTSRPYRKKSFTPAEAISLMMDKVGKEFDPVLFKVFASMVTLCPVGTLVLLNTGEMAIVYETKTEPSQFLRPKLKLITDEQGHKIDGPIVDLAEIDEETKAYPRSIVKFLNPEEYGLKVSDYFVAEVRG
;
A
#
# COMPACT_ATOMS: atom_id res chain seq x y z
N MET A 1 2.38 1.44 -44.55
CA MET A 1 1.98 1.09 -43.18
C MET A 1 1.27 2.29 -42.57
N THR A 2 -0.05 2.34 -42.72
CA THR A 2 -0.91 3.42 -42.23
C THR A 2 -1.30 3.11 -40.79
N THR A 3 -0.74 3.85 -39.82
CA THR A 3 -1.20 3.83 -38.42
C THR A 3 -2.66 4.27 -38.38
N LYS A 4 -3.51 3.53 -37.64
CA LYS A 4 -4.95 3.83 -37.55
C LYS A 4 -5.17 5.25 -36.98
N PRO A 5 -6.13 6.03 -37.51
CA PRO A 5 -6.41 7.41 -37.03
C PRO A 5 -6.66 7.52 -35.53
N SER A 6 -7.14 6.44 -34.88
CA SER A 6 -7.41 6.39 -33.44
C SER A 6 -6.13 6.36 -32.57
N GLU A 7 -5.05 5.73 -33.04
CA GLU A 7 -3.80 5.62 -32.26
C GLU A 7 -3.04 6.97 -32.20
N SER A 8 -3.14 7.77 -33.26
CA SER A 8 -2.55 9.12 -33.32
C SER A 8 -3.23 10.09 -32.34
N LYS A 9 -4.56 10.02 -32.25
CA LYS A 9 -5.34 10.88 -31.33
C LYS A 9 -5.08 10.54 -29.85
N GLU A 10 -5.02 9.26 -29.51
CA GLU A 10 -4.71 8.82 -28.14
C GLU A 10 -3.29 9.21 -27.70
N ALA A 11 -2.31 9.11 -28.60
CA ALA A 11 -0.94 9.55 -28.31
C ALA A 11 -0.87 11.06 -28.07
N HIS A 12 -1.58 11.85 -28.87
CA HIS A 12 -1.65 13.30 -28.71
C HIS A 12 -2.29 13.71 -27.36
N LEU A 13 -3.44 13.12 -27.01
CA LEU A 13 -4.10 13.36 -25.72
C LEU A 13 -3.23 12.96 -24.53
N THR A 14 -2.47 11.87 -24.66
CA THR A 14 -1.54 11.44 -23.61
C THR A 14 -0.44 12.48 -23.39
N LEU A 15 0.12 13.03 -24.47
CA LEU A 15 1.17 14.04 -24.39
C LEU A 15 0.64 15.35 -23.78
N MET A 16 -0.52 15.84 -24.25
CA MET A 16 -1.19 17.03 -23.71
C MET A 16 -1.51 16.88 -22.21
N GLY A 17 -2.01 15.71 -21.80
CA GLY A 17 -2.33 15.45 -20.40
C GLY A 17 -1.09 15.40 -19.51
N LEU A 18 0.02 14.85 -19.99
CA LEU A 18 1.31 14.86 -19.25
C LEU A 18 1.90 16.26 -19.16
N GLU A 19 1.83 17.04 -20.23
CA GLU A 19 2.30 18.43 -20.27
C GLU A 19 1.53 19.29 -19.28
N LEU A 20 0.20 19.28 -19.35
CA LEU A 20 -0.65 20.00 -18.41
C LEU A 20 -0.37 19.60 -16.95
N LEU A 21 -0.25 18.29 -16.70
CA LEU A 21 0.05 17.79 -15.35
C LEU A 21 1.40 18.30 -14.83
N SER A 22 2.41 18.39 -15.71
CA SER A 22 3.71 18.92 -15.35
C SER A 22 3.64 20.40 -14.97
N LYS A 23 2.87 21.21 -15.72
CA LYS A 23 2.67 22.64 -15.42
C LYS A 23 1.95 22.85 -14.09
N ILE A 24 0.90 22.06 -13.81
CA ILE A 24 0.21 22.08 -12.50
C ILE A 24 1.20 21.74 -11.39
N TYR A 25 2.01 20.68 -11.56
CA TYR A 25 3.01 20.28 -10.57
C TYR A 25 4.06 21.36 -10.31
N TYR A 26 4.62 21.98 -11.35
CA TYR A 26 5.63 23.03 -11.17
C TYR A 26 5.08 24.28 -10.51
N LEU A 27 3.86 24.70 -10.86
CA LEU A 27 3.19 25.81 -10.20
C LEU A 27 2.92 25.48 -8.72
N TYR A 28 2.42 24.28 -8.43
CA TYR A 28 2.24 23.78 -7.06
C TYR A 28 3.54 23.80 -6.25
N ARG A 29 4.64 23.28 -6.81
CA ARG A 29 5.96 23.28 -6.15
C ARG A 29 6.47 24.71 -5.92
N THR A 30 6.25 25.61 -6.87
CA THR A 30 6.67 27.02 -6.77
C THR A 30 5.87 27.73 -5.68
N ALA A 31 4.57 27.44 -5.54
CA ALA A 31 3.69 27.97 -4.50
C ALA A 31 4.12 27.59 -3.06
N HIS A 32 4.88 26.50 -2.91
CA HIS A 32 5.45 26.09 -1.63
C HIS A 32 6.71 26.88 -1.24
N LEU A 33 7.37 27.49 -2.23
CA LEU A 33 8.63 28.21 -2.04
C LEU A 33 8.45 29.73 -2.08
N TYR A 34 7.46 30.20 -2.83
CA TYR A 34 7.27 31.63 -3.12
C TYR A 34 5.80 32.02 -3.03
N GLU A 35 5.56 33.29 -2.71
CA GLU A 35 4.24 33.92 -2.71
C GLU A 35 3.72 34.19 -4.14
N PRO A 36 2.40 34.32 -4.36
CA PRO A 36 1.81 34.49 -5.69
C PRO A 36 2.28 35.73 -6.48
N ASN A 37 2.84 36.74 -5.80
CA ASN A 37 3.40 37.93 -6.43
C ASN A 37 4.85 37.76 -6.92
N ASN A 38 5.48 36.61 -6.69
CA ASN A 38 6.85 36.33 -7.11
C ASN A 38 6.93 36.12 -8.63
N TYR A 39 7.97 36.66 -9.27
CA TYR A 39 8.19 36.53 -10.71
C TYR A 39 8.17 35.07 -11.21
N LEU A 40 8.81 34.14 -10.48
CA LEU A 40 8.84 32.73 -10.87
C LEU A 40 7.46 32.08 -10.76
N PHE A 41 6.67 32.45 -9.76
CA PHE A 41 5.29 31.98 -9.62
C PHE A 41 4.43 32.48 -10.79
N ILE A 42 4.49 33.78 -11.11
CA ILE A 42 3.76 34.40 -12.21
C ILE A 42 4.12 33.74 -13.54
N GLN A 43 5.41 33.47 -13.77
CA GLN A 43 5.87 32.77 -14.97
C GLN A 43 5.27 31.36 -15.09
N GLN A 44 5.28 30.57 -14.01
CA GLN A 44 4.68 29.22 -14.02
C GLN A 44 3.15 29.26 -14.17
N LEU A 45 2.50 30.29 -13.64
CA LEU A 45 1.07 30.52 -13.79
C LEU A 45 0.71 30.80 -15.26
N GLN A 46 1.46 31.68 -15.92
CA GLN A 46 1.27 32.00 -17.33
C GLN A 46 1.49 30.78 -18.24
N ASP A 47 2.56 30.01 -17.98
CA ASP A 47 2.82 28.75 -18.68
C ASP A 47 1.64 27.78 -18.56
N LEU A 48 1.08 27.61 -17.35
CA LEU A 48 -0.06 26.74 -17.11
C LEU A 48 -1.31 27.22 -17.86
N LEU A 49 -1.59 28.52 -17.80
CA LEU A 49 -2.75 29.11 -18.48
C LEU A 49 -2.65 28.97 -19.99
N GLN A 50 -1.47 29.21 -20.57
CA GLN A 50 -1.25 29.01 -22.01
C GLN A 50 -1.50 27.54 -22.40
N THR A 51 -0.93 26.59 -21.66
CA THR A 51 -1.17 25.15 -21.93
C THR A 51 -2.65 24.80 -21.77
N LEU A 52 -3.34 25.33 -20.76
CA LEU A 52 -4.78 25.14 -20.57
C LEU A 52 -5.58 25.68 -21.75
N ASP A 53 -5.31 26.91 -22.20
CA ASP A 53 -6.02 27.53 -23.33
C ASP A 53 -5.85 26.70 -24.61
N GLU A 54 -4.63 26.26 -24.91
CA GLU A 54 -4.35 25.41 -26.07
C GLU A 54 -5.13 24.09 -26.05
N ILE A 55 -5.26 23.48 -24.87
CA ILE A 55 -6.03 22.24 -24.67
C ILE A 55 -7.53 22.52 -24.78
N LEU A 56 -8.02 23.57 -24.13
CA LEU A 56 -9.43 23.90 -24.04
C LEU A 56 -10.01 24.35 -25.38
N VAL A 57 -9.22 25.03 -26.22
CA VAL A 57 -9.60 25.35 -27.61
C VAL A 57 -9.83 24.09 -28.44
N LYS A 58 -9.01 23.05 -28.26
CA LYS A 58 -9.09 21.81 -29.05
C LYS A 58 -10.12 20.81 -28.51
N GLU A 59 -10.10 20.55 -27.20
CA GLU A 59 -10.84 19.46 -26.57
C GLU A 59 -12.08 19.92 -25.80
N LYS A 60 -12.31 21.24 -25.68
CA LYS A 60 -13.43 21.89 -24.95
C LYS A 60 -13.49 21.61 -23.45
N LYS A 61 -12.63 20.75 -22.93
CA LYS A 61 -12.39 20.50 -21.51
C LYS A 61 -11.02 19.83 -21.30
N ALA A 62 -10.46 19.99 -20.11
CA ALA A 62 -9.29 19.24 -19.67
C ALA A 62 -9.65 18.50 -18.37
N GLN A 63 -9.86 17.19 -18.46
CA GLN A 63 -10.33 16.38 -17.33
C GLN A 63 -9.32 15.33 -16.92
N PHE A 64 -8.83 15.40 -15.69
CA PHE A 64 -8.14 14.30 -15.02
C PHE A 64 -9.15 13.49 -14.21
N GLN A 65 -9.17 12.17 -14.41
CA GLN A 65 -10.01 11.25 -13.65
C GLN A 65 -9.16 10.10 -13.11
N LEU A 66 -9.19 9.88 -11.80
CA LEU A 66 -8.52 8.75 -11.17
C LEU A 66 -9.51 7.59 -11.04
N ARG A 67 -9.32 6.50 -11.81
CA ARG A 67 -10.12 5.27 -11.69
C ARG A 67 -9.25 4.14 -11.17
N ALA A 68 -9.50 3.70 -9.94
CA ALA A 68 -8.63 2.75 -9.22
C ALA A 68 -7.15 3.21 -9.29
N THR A 69 -6.31 2.48 -10.03
CA THR A 69 -4.87 2.74 -10.20
C THR A 69 -4.53 3.60 -11.41
N THR A 70 -5.50 3.91 -12.27
CA THR A 70 -5.24 4.51 -13.59
C THR A 70 -5.70 5.95 -13.63
N LEU A 71 -4.77 6.86 -13.94
CA LEU A 71 -5.10 8.24 -14.27
C LEU A 71 -5.50 8.34 -15.75
N LEU A 72 -6.70 8.86 -15.99
CA LEU A 72 -7.23 9.15 -17.30
C LEU A 72 -7.19 10.66 -17.53
N PHE A 73 -6.81 11.06 -18.74
CA PHE A 73 -6.97 12.42 -19.23
C PHE A 73 -7.96 12.42 -20.39
N ASN A 74 -9.08 13.15 -20.27
CA ASN A 74 -10.17 13.16 -21.26
C ASN A 74 -10.60 11.75 -21.73
N LYS A 75 -10.70 10.81 -20.79
CA LYS A 75 -11.01 9.36 -20.99
C LYS A 75 -9.88 8.52 -21.61
N THR A 76 -8.75 9.11 -21.97
CA THR A 76 -7.55 8.39 -22.45
C THR A 76 -6.60 8.08 -21.29
N LYS A 77 -6.09 6.85 -21.23
CA LYS A 77 -5.13 6.45 -20.18
C LYS A 77 -3.81 7.19 -20.32
N LEU A 78 -3.42 7.91 -19.27
CA LEU A 78 -2.08 8.47 -19.20
C LEU A 78 -1.07 7.35 -18.93
N LYS A 79 -0.07 7.27 -19.82
CA LYS A 79 1.05 6.33 -19.70
C LYS A 79 2.23 7.10 -19.11
N PHE A 80 2.72 6.65 -17.96
CA PHE A 80 3.85 7.27 -17.29
C PHE A 80 5.13 6.48 -17.57
N SER A 81 6.17 7.19 -17.98
CA SER A 81 7.55 6.69 -17.95
C SER A 81 8.11 6.86 -16.53
N HIS A 82 9.28 6.28 -16.26
CA HIS A 82 9.96 6.50 -14.98
C HIS A 82 10.28 7.97 -14.72
N VAL A 83 10.76 8.67 -15.76
CA VAL A 83 11.07 10.09 -15.72
C VAL A 83 9.88 10.92 -15.25
N ASN A 84 8.66 10.59 -15.68
CA ASN A 84 7.47 11.41 -15.40
C ASN A 84 6.60 10.81 -14.29
N TYR A 85 7.06 9.74 -13.65
CA TYR A 85 6.27 8.99 -12.66
C TYR A 85 6.00 9.82 -11.39
N TYR A 86 6.90 10.73 -11.04
CA TYR A 86 6.69 11.64 -9.92
C TYR A 86 5.43 12.52 -10.10
N LEU A 87 5.06 12.86 -11.35
CA LEU A 87 3.84 13.60 -11.66
C LEU A 87 2.59 12.78 -11.35
N PHE A 88 2.60 11.50 -11.73
CA PHE A 88 1.52 10.56 -11.39
C PHE A 88 1.40 10.41 -9.88
N ARG A 89 2.52 10.27 -9.18
CA ARG A 89 2.53 10.18 -7.72
C ARG A 89 1.93 11.43 -7.10
N PHE A 90 2.41 12.62 -7.48
CA PHE A 90 1.89 13.89 -6.99
C PHE A 90 0.37 13.99 -7.12
N ILE A 91 -0.15 13.83 -8.34
CA ILE A 91 -1.59 14.03 -8.57
C ILE A 91 -2.44 12.95 -7.93
N LYS A 92 -1.92 11.72 -7.85
CA LYS A 92 -2.58 10.62 -7.17
C LYS A 92 -2.64 10.86 -5.66
N ASP A 93 -1.54 11.30 -5.06
CA ASP A 93 -1.46 11.58 -3.63
C ASP A 93 -2.43 12.72 -3.28
N GLU A 94 -2.44 13.82 -4.06
CA GLU A 94 -3.42 14.92 -3.91
C GLU A 94 -4.87 14.43 -4.08
N PHE A 95 -5.15 13.67 -5.14
CA PHE A 95 -6.50 13.19 -5.39
C PHE A 95 -6.96 12.20 -4.32
N THR A 96 -6.09 11.33 -3.84
CA THR A 96 -6.44 10.34 -2.82
C THR A 96 -6.64 11.00 -1.46
N ASN A 97 -5.72 11.89 -1.06
CA ASN A 97 -5.78 12.58 0.24
C ASN A 97 -7.01 13.48 0.35
N ARG A 98 -7.39 14.15 -0.75
CA ARG A 98 -8.55 15.04 -0.83
C ARG A 98 -9.82 14.37 -1.33
N GLN A 99 -9.77 13.06 -1.58
CA GLN A 99 -10.86 12.27 -2.15
C GLN A 99 -11.36 12.81 -3.50
N ILE A 100 -10.51 13.42 -4.32
CA ILE A 100 -10.88 13.89 -5.67
C ILE A 100 -10.98 12.70 -6.62
N ALA A 101 -12.17 12.45 -7.15
CA ALA A 101 -12.42 11.48 -8.22
C ALA A 101 -12.07 12.07 -9.60
N SER A 102 -12.46 13.32 -9.83
CA SER A 102 -12.17 14.01 -11.07
C SER A 102 -11.90 15.50 -10.87
N LEU A 103 -10.98 16.05 -11.66
CA LEU A 103 -10.68 17.47 -11.78
C LEU A 103 -10.90 17.85 -13.24
N THR A 104 -11.77 18.82 -13.48
CA THR A 104 -12.12 19.26 -14.83
C THR A 104 -11.97 20.76 -14.96
N PHE A 105 -11.19 21.19 -15.96
CA PHE A 105 -11.10 22.58 -16.38
C PHE A 105 -12.01 22.80 -17.61
N TYR A 106 -12.71 23.93 -17.63
CA TYR A 106 -13.58 24.37 -18.72
C TYR A 106 -13.05 25.64 -19.38
N PRO A 107 -13.46 25.98 -20.62
CA PRO A 107 -13.06 27.23 -21.27
C PRO A 107 -13.43 28.45 -20.41
N GLY A 108 -12.52 29.42 -20.29
CA GLY A 108 -12.75 30.65 -19.53
C GLY A 108 -12.09 30.71 -18.13
N VAL A 109 -11.27 29.72 -17.76
CA VAL A 109 -10.47 29.73 -16.53
C VAL A 109 -9.63 31.00 -16.45
N LYS A 110 -9.76 31.75 -15.35
CA LYS A 110 -9.02 32.99 -15.10
C LYS A 110 -7.80 32.77 -14.22
N GLU A 111 -6.83 33.69 -14.28
CA GLU A 111 -5.62 33.65 -13.45
C GLU A 111 -5.95 33.48 -11.96
N LYS A 112 -6.89 34.29 -11.45
CA LYS A 112 -7.31 34.25 -10.05
C LYS A 112 -7.86 32.87 -9.64
N GLU A 113 -8.64 32.22 -10.52
CA GLU A 113 -9.19 30.88 -10.23
C GLU A 113 -8.08 29.83 -10.11
N VAL A 114 -7.05 29.90 -10.96
CA VAL A 114 -5.91 28.99 -10.89
C VAL A 114 -5.06 29.25 -9.65
N ILE A 115 -4.85 30.51 -9.27
CA ILE A 115 -4.14 30.87 -8.03
C ILE A 115 -4.88 30.29 -6.83
N ASP A 116 -6.18 30.55 -6.71
CA ASP A 116 -7.00 30.08 -5.60
C ASP A 116 -7.03 28.54 -5.55
N PHE A 117 -7.10 27.87 -6.70
CA PHE A 117 -7.01 26.40 -6.80
C PHE A 117 -5.66 25.86 -6.31
N ILE A 118 -4.54 26.48 -6.71
CA ILE A 118 -3.20 26.04 -6.28
C ILE A 118 -2.98 26.29 -4.79
N LEU A 119 -3.47 27.40 -4.26
CA LEU A 119 -3.43 27.69 -2.82
C LEU A 119 -4.29 26.71 -2.02
N PHE A 120 -5.44 26.30 -2.56
CA PHE A 120 -6.24 25.22 -1.99
C PHE A 120 -5.50 23.87 -2.00
N LEU A 121 -4.77 23.54 -3.08
CA LEU A 121 -3.92 22.35 -3.09
C LEU A 121 -2.76 22.46 -2.07
N LYS A 122 -2.30 23.65 -1.74
CA LYS A 122 -1.28 23.89 -0.70
C LYS A 122 -1.83 23.76 0.73
N SER A 123 -3.11 24.01 0.98
CA SER A 123 -3.71 23.93 2.32
C SER A 123 -3.92 22.49 2.79
N SER A 124 -4.11 22.26 4.10
CA SER A 124 -4.44 20.91 4.61
C SER A 124 -5.76 20.38 4.03
N PRO A 125 -5.92 19.04 3.87
CA PRO A 125 -7.17 18.45 3.38
C PRO A 125 -8.36 18.74 4.32
N PRO A 126 -9.59 18.90 3.82
CA PRO A 126 -10.77 19.17 4.66
C PRO A 126 -11.07 18.00 5.64
N LYS A 127 -11.48 18.34 6.88
CA LYS A 127 -11.76 17.40 7.99
C LYS A 127 -12.92 16.44 7.62
N LYS A 128 -12.81 15.15 8.01
CA LYS A 128 -13.88 14.14 7.84
C LYS A 128 -14.82 14.19 9.05
N GLU A 129 -16.07 14.64 8.90
CA GLU A 129 -17.05 14.50 9.98
C GLU A 129 -17.75 13.13 10.03
N LYS A 130 -18.06 12.72 11.26
CA LYS A 130 -18.56 11.41 11.69
C LYS A 130 -20.07 11.29 11.45
N SER A 131 -20.51 10.21 10.80
CA SER A 131 -21.90 9.76 10.90
C SER A 131 -22.19 9.30 12.33
N GLN A 132 -22.90 10.11 13.10
CA GLN A 132 -23.46 9.71 14.40
C GLN A 132 -24.80 8.98 14.16
N LEU A 133 -24.75 7.67 13.96
CA LEU A 133 -25.93 6.83 14.14
C LEU A 133 -26.05 6.46 15.63
N LYS A 134 -26.98 7.12 16.34
CA LYS A 134 -27.43 6.69 17.66
C LYS A 134 -28.10 5.31 17.52
N PRO A 135 -27.70 4.27 18.27
CA PRO A 135 -28.45 3.03 18.31
C PRO A 135 -29.75 3.24 19.07
N GLN A 136 -30.89 3.13 18.38
CA GLN A 136 -32.16 2.87 19.06
C GLN A 136 -32.13 1.41 19.56
N ALA A 137 -32.09 1.23 20.88
CA ALA A 137 -32.26 -0.07 21.50
C ALA A 137 -33.71 -0.54 21.35
N PRO A 138 -33.98 -1.77 20.86
CA PRO A 138 -35.31 -2.36 21.01
C PRO A 138 -35.47 -2.87 22.46
N SER A 139 -36.49 -2.37 23.14
CA SER A 139 -36.91 -2.84 24.46
C SER A 139 -37.40 -4.29 24.39
N ALA A 140 -36.64 -5.22 24.96
CA ALA A 140 -37.10 -6.59 25.19
C ALA A 140 -37.85 -6.67 26.53
N LYS A 141 -39.19 -6.79 26.48
CA LYS A 141 -40.01 -7.34 27.56
C LYS A 141 -40.70 -8.62 27.08
N GLY A 142 -40.25 -9.75 27.64
CA GLY A 142 -41.01 -10.95 27.96
C GLY A 142 -41.73 -11.71 26.84
N LYS A 143 -41.30 -12.95 26.57
CA LYS A 143 -41.84 -14.17 27.22
C LYS A 143 -41.19 -15.42 26.59
N LYS A 144 -40.86 -16.38 27.45
CA LYS A 144 -40.49 -17.75 27.09
C LYS A 144 -41.73 -18.47 26.51
N GLU A 145 -41.57 -19.15 25.38
CA GLU A 145 -42.28 -20.41 25.12
C GLU A 145 -41.55 -21.21 24.04
N LYS A 146 -41.41 -22.52 24.30
CA LYS A 146 -40.84 -23.54 23.42
C LYS A 146 -41.86 -23.90 22.35
N LEU A 147 -41.45 -24.10 21.09
CA LEU A 147 -42.03 -25.17 20.25
C LEU A 147 -41.19 -25.47 19.01
N ASP A 148 -41.21 -26.75 18.67
CA ASP A 148 -40.49 -27.48 17.64
C ASP A 148 -41.09 -27.32 16.22
N LYS A 149 -40.26 -27.68 15.22
CA LYS A 149 -40.55 -28.14 13.84
C LYS A 149 -40.92 -27.12 12.72
N LYS A 150 -40.14 -27.26 11.64
CA LYS A 150 -40.43 -27.21 10.18
C LYS A 150 -41.60 -26.33 9.71
N GLU A 151 -41.31 -25.39 8.81
CA GLU A 151 -41.84 -25.38 7.42
C GLU A 151 -41.23 -24.24 6.57
N LYS A 152 -41.05 -24.53 5.27
CA LYS A 152 -40.78 -23.56 4.20
C LYS A 152 -42.05 -22.74 3.93
N LYS A 153 -41.90 -21.44 3.64
CA LYS A 153 -42.76 -20.72 2.66
C LYS A 153 -42.13 -19.41 2.22
N ASP A 154 -42.20 -19.19 0.91
CA ASP A 154 -41.90 -17.96 0.17
C ASP A 154 -42.77 -16.78 0.65
N VAL A 155 -42.22 -15.56 0.65
CA VAL A 155 -43.01 -14.31 0.62
C VAL A 155 -42.30 -13.25 -0.24
N ASP A 156 -43.10 -12.67 -1.13
CA ASP A 156 -42.86 -11.61 -2.11
C ASP A 156 -42.22 -10.33 -1.58
N PHE A 157 -41.43 -9.69 -2.45
CA PHE A 157 -40.99 -8.30 -2.34
C PHE A 157 -42.06 -7.36 -2.93
N GLN A 158 -42.66 -6.48 -2.12
CA GLN A 158 -43.53 -5.39 -2.60
C GLN A 158 -42.77 -4.05 -2.77
N GLU A 159 -43.14 -3.33 -3.83
CA GLU A 159 -42.55 -2.12 -4.41
C GLU A 159 -42.54 -0.83 -3.55
N GLY A 160 -42.86 -0.89 -2.25
CA GLY A 160 -42.99 0.30 -1.39
C GLY A 160 -41.67 0.92 -0.88
N ASP A 161 -40.55 0.18 -0.95
CA ASP A 161 -39.26 0.61 -0.38
C ASP A 161 -38.35 1.38 -1.37
N ARG A 162 -38.72 1.44 -2.67
CA ARG A 162 -37.91 2.14 -3.68
C ARG A 162 -38.07 3.66 -3.65
N GLU A 163 -39.27 4.17 -3.41
CA GLU A 163 -39.51 5.62 -3.40
C GLU A 163 -38.93 6.31 -2.15
N LYS A 164 -38.97 5.67 -0.99
CA LYS A 164 -38.37 6.22 0.24
C LYS A 164 -36.84 6.24 0.18
N GLY A 165 -36.23 5.28 -0.52
CA GLY A 165 -34.78 5.23 -0.77
C GLY A 165 -34.28 6.28 -1.77
N GLU A 166 -35.11 6.69 -2.73
CA GLU A 166 -34.74 7.74 -3.70
C GLU A 166 -34.86 9.15 -3.13
N VAL A 167 -35.86 9.41 -2.27
CA VAL A 167 -36.01 10.71 -1.61
C VAL A 167 -34.91 10.91 -0.56
N ALA A 168 -34.59 9.88 0.23
CA ALA A 168 -33.47 9.92 1.18
C ALA A 168 -32.11 10.09 0.49
N ARG A 169 -31.89 9.48 -0.70
CA ARG A 169 -30.69 9.70 -1.51
C ARG A 169 -30.56 11.13 -2.02
N ARG A 170 -31.67 11.75 -2.45
CA ARG A 170 -31.68 13.15 -2.91
C ARG A 170 -31.47 14.14 -1.77
N GLU A 171 -31.92 13.80 -0.57
CA GLU A 171 -31.69 14.61 0.64
C GLU A 171 -30.26 14.44 1.18
N GLU A 172 -29.67 13.23 1.10
CA GLU A 172 -28.24 12.98 1.38
C GLU A 172 -27.29 13.61 0.34
N GLU A 173 -27.71 13.74 -0.92
CA GLU A 173 -26.94 14.42 -1.97
C GLU A 173 -26.95 15.95 -1.80
N LYS A 174 -28.02 16.53 -1.27
CA LYS A 174 -28.11 17.97 -1.00
C LYS A 174 -27.39 18.42 0.28
N ALA A 175 -27.13 17.51 1.23
CA ALA A 175 -26.50 17.83 2.51
C ALA A 175 -24.95 17.75 2.51
N LYS A 176 -24.30 17.56 1.34
CA LYS A 176 -22.83 17.40 1.21
C LYS A 176 -22.09 18.63 0.66
N GLU A 177 -22.79 19.74 0.42
CA GLU A 177 -22.19 21.00 -0.04
C GLU A 177 -21.84 21.94 1.13
N GLU A 178 -20.78 21.62 1.87
CA GLU A 178 -20.01 22.55 2.71
C GLU A 178 -18.53 22.17 2.55
N GLU A 179 -17.56 23.03 2.25
CA GLU A 179 -17.48 24.25 1.44
C GLU A 179 -16.24 24.00 0.54
N TRP A 180 -16.43 23.25 -0.56
CA TRP A 180 -15.37 23.23 -1.58
C TRP A 180 -15.37 24.59 -2.27
N PRO A 181 -14.20 25.24 -2.44
CA PRO A 181 -14.16 26.52 -3.15
C PRO A 181 -14.81 26.32 -4.53
N ASN A 182 -15.91 27.04 -4.75
CA ASN A 182 -16.66 26.94 -5.99
C ASN A 182 -15.95 27.78 -7.04
N PHE A 183 -15.18 27.13 -7.92
CA PHE A 183 -14.54 27.79 -9.04
C PHE A 183 -15.49 27.78 -10.25
N PRO A 184 -15.73 28.93 -10.90
CA PRO A 184 -16.60 29.00 -12.07
C PRO A 184 -16.23 28.04 -13.21
N HIS A 185 -14.92 27.82 -13.45
CA HIS A 185 -14.44 27.01 -14.57
C HIS A 185 -13.58 25.81 -14.15
N ILE A 186 -13.43 25.54 -12.84
CA ILE A 186 -12.69 24.39 -12.31
C ILE A 186 -13.65 23.54 -11.48
N LYS A 187 -14.09 22.41 -12.04
CA LYS A 187 -14.99 21.48 -11.35
C LYS A 187 -14.20 20.36 -10.69
N ILE A 188 -14.48 20.10 -9.41
CA ILE A 188 -13.91 18.99 -8.66
C ILE A 188 -15.03 18.04 -8.25
N GLU A 189 -14.89 16.76 -8.57
CA GLU A 189 -15.83 15.71 -8.17
C GLU A 189 -15.17 14.85 -7.09
N ILE A 190 -15.89 14.58 -5.99
CA ILE A 190 -15.38 13.81 -4.86
C ILE A 190 -15.70 12.32 -5.05
N THR A 191 -14.77 11.47 -4.63
CA THR A 191 -14.83 10.02 -4.63
C THR A 191 -15.80 9.57 -3.53
N ALA A 192 -16.83 8.81 -3.88
CA ALA A 192 -17.73 8.23 -2.89
C ALA A 192 -16.94 7.32 -1.93
N ILE A 193 -17.25 7.39 -0.62
CA ILE A 193 -16.62 6.58 0.45
C ILE A 193 -16.58 5.08 0.10
N GLY A 194 -17.55 4.59 -0.69
CA GLY A 194 -17.60 3.20 -1.17
C GLY A 194 -16.42 2.78 -2.08
N GLU A 195 -15.82 3.68 -2.87
CA GLU A 195 -14.69 3.31 -3.74
C GLU A 195 -13.40 3.05 -2.97
N LEU A 196 -13.17 3.72 -1.83
CA LEU A 196 -11.98 3.47 -1.00
C LEU A 196 -12.07 2.11 -0.30
N ALA A 197 -13.26 1.73 0.17
CA ALA A 197 -13.55 0.40 0.69
C ALA A 197 -13.32 -0.67 -0.40
N GLU A 198 -13.80 -0.42 -1.62
CA GLU A 198 -13.60 -1.32 -2.77
C GLU A 198 -12.11 -1.46 -3.16
N ARG A 199 -11.29 -0.40 -3.04
CA ARG A 199 -9.84 -0.48 -3.27
C ARG A 199 -9.14 -1.36 -2.24
N LYS A 200 -9.45 -1.20 -0.95
CA LYS A 200 -8.91 -2.07 0.12
C LYS A 200 -9.35 -3.52 -0.04
N LYS A 201 -10.60 -3.74 -0.45
CA LYS A 201 -11.15 -5.06 -0.77
C LYS A 201 -10.40 -5.73 -1.92
N ASN A 202 -10.09 -4.97 -2.97
CA ASN A 202 -9.29 -5.47 -4.08
C ASN A 202 -7.86 -5.82 -3.66
N ALA A 203 -7.19 -4.95 -2.89
CA ALA A 203 -5.86 -5.23 -2.36
C ALA A 203 -5.83 -6.49 -1.48
N THR A 204 -6.82 -6.64 -0.60
CA THR A 204 -7.00 -7.84 0.25
C THR A 204 -7.20 -9.09 -0.59
N ARG A 205 -8.05 -9.01 -1.62
CA ARG A 205 -8.29 -10.12 -2.55
C ARG A 205 -7.00 -10.54 -3.26
N VAL A 206 -6.22 -9.58 -3.77
CA VAL A 206 -4.96 -9.86 -4.46
C VAL A 206 -3.92 -10.48 -3.52
N TYR A 207 -3.87 -10.03 -2.27
CA TYR A 207 -3.02 -10.65 -1.24
C TYR A 207 -3.37 -12.13 -1.03
N PHE A 208 -4.64 -12.45 -0.77
CA PHE A 208 -5.06 -13.83 -0.56
C PHE A 208 -4.93 -14.70 -1.83
N LEU A 209 -5.21 -14.15 -3.01
CA LEU A 209 -4.93 -14.84 -4.28
C LEU A 209 -3.43 -15.15 -4.43
N SER A 210 -2.55 -14.26 -3.95
CA SER A 210 -1.10 -14.48 -3.92
C SER A 210 -0.68 -15.61 -3.01
N LEU A 211 -1.31 -15.73 -1.83
CA LEU A 211 -1.11 -16.87 -0.96
C LEU A 211 -1.62 -18.17 -1.60
N THR A 212 -2.80 -18.16 -2.23
CA THR A 212 -3.32 -19.34 -2.94
C THR A 212 -2.41 -19.76 -4.09
N HIS A 213 -1.91 -18.80 -4.88
CA HIS A 213 -0.97 -19.07 -5.97
C HIS A 213 0.36 -19.64 -5.47
N LEU A 214 0.90 -19.13 -4.35
CA LEU A 214 2.04 -19.74 -3.67
C LEU A 214 1.73 -21.15 -3.18
N LYS A 215 0.55 -21.37 -2.58
CA LYS A 215 0.14 -22.68 -2.07
C LYS A 215 0.03 -23.71 -3.18
N GLU A 216 -0.53 -23.33 -4.33
CA GLU A 216 -0.60 -24.20 -5.51
C GLU A 216 0.80 -24.57 -5.99
N TYR A 217 1.72 -23.59 -5.98
CA TYR A 217 3.12 -23.78 -6.31
C TYR A 217 3.82 -24.75 -5.35
N THR A 218 3.52 -24.68 -4.04
CA THR A 218 4.16 -25.54 -3.04
C THR A 218 3.52 -26.93 -2.92
N SER A 219 2.22 -27.05 -3.20
CA SER A 219 1.45 -28.31 -3.06
C SER A 219 1.61 -29.20 -4.28
N GLN A 220 1.78 -28.62 -5.47
CA GLN A 220 2.16 -29.37 -6.65
C GLN A 220 3.66 -29.69 -6.53
N LYS A 221 4.01 -30.88 -6.03
CA LYS A 221 5.36 -31.50 -6.20
C LYS A 221 5.75 -31.72 -7.68
N LYS A 222 5.11 -31.03 -8.62
CA LYS A 222 5.31 -31.12 -10.05
C LYS A 222 5.99 -29.86 -10.56
N GLU A 223 6.70 -30.06 -11.66
CA GLU A 223 7.50 -29.09 -12.37
C GLU A 223 6.83 -27.72 -12.49
N LEU A 224 7.69 -26.73 -12.36
CA LEU A 224 7.44 -25.33 -12.55
C LEU A 224 6.79 -25.04 -13.92
N ASN A 225 5.53 -24.60 -13.95
CA ASN A 225 4.78 -24.36 -15.18
C ASN A 225 4.94 -22.90 -15.71
N PRO A 226 5.20 -22.69 -17.02
CA PRO A 226 5.33 -21.35 -17.61
C PRO A 226 4.11 -20.44 -17.43
N LYS A 227 2.89 -21.01 -17.43
CA LYS A 227 1.65 -20.24 -17.20
C LYS A 227 1.63 -19.63 -15.80
N ASN A 228 2.20 -20.32 -14.81
CA ASN A 228 2.24 -19.85 -13.43
C ASN A 228 3.13 -18.62 -13.29
N LEU A 229 4.20 -18.52 -14.09
CA LEU A 229 5.11 -17.37 -14.06
C LEU A 229 4.48 -16.08 -14.60
N LEU A 230 3.69 -16.19 -15.69
CA LEU A 230 2.93 -15.04 -16.19
C LEU A 230 1.88 -14.58 -15.18
N THR A 231 1.24 -15.53 -14.50
CA THR A 231 0.31 -15.24 -13.39
C THR A 231 1.05 -14.55 -12.24
N THR A 232 2.19 -15.07 -11.78
CA THR A 232 3.04 -14.42 -10.77
C THR A 232 3.38 -13.00 -11.18
N LYS A 233 3.87 -12.78 -12.41
CA LYS A 233 4.22 -11.45 -12.91
C LYS A 233 3.04 -10.48 -12.86
N ARG A 234 1.85 -10.91 -13.28
CA ARG A 234 0.64 -10.08 -13.22
C ARG A 234 0.25 -9.76 -11.78
N MET A 235 0.37 -10.73 -10.88
CA MET A 235 0.05 -10.53 -9.46
C MET A 235 1.03 -9.57 -8.80
N ILE A 236 2.34 -9.70 -9.06
CA ILE A 236 3.35 -8.75 -8.60
C ILE A 236 3.10 -7.35 -9.16
N GLN A 237 2.69 -7.23 -10.42
CA GLN A 237 2.29 -5.94 -11.00
C GLN A 237 1.10 -5.33 -10.26
N THR A 238 0.08 -6.13 -9.94
CA THR A 238 -1.09 -5.66 -9.19
C THR A 238 -0.73 -5.29 -7.73
N LEU A 239 0.09 -6.09 -7.06
CA LEU A 239 0.61 -5.77 -5.72
C LEU A 239 1.40 -4.47 -5.75
N PHE A 240 2.28 -4.29 -6.74
CA PHE A 240 3.00 -3.04 -6.93
C PHE A 240 2.03 -1.86 -7.13
N ASP A 241 1.04 -2.00 -8.01
CA ASP A 241 0.07 -0.93 -8.24
C ASP A 241 -0.68 -0.56 -6.94
N HIS A 242 -1.01 -1.53 -6.09
CA HIS A 242 -1.57 -1.31 -4.76
C HIS A 242 -0.58 -0.71 -3.75
N ILE A 243 0.73 -1.00 -3.82
CA ILE A 243 1.75 -0.33 -2.99
C ILE A 243 1.78 1.15 -3.32
N ILE A 244 1.63 1.50 -4.60
CA ILE A 244 1.54 2.89 -5.00
C ILE A 244 0.23 3.52 -4.49
N GLU A 245 -0.87 2.76 -4.42
CA GLU A 245 -2.17 3.29 -3.98
C GLU A 245 -2.27 3.53 -2.50
N ASN A 246 -1.95 2.52 -1.72
CA ASN A 246 -2.03 2.57 -0.29
C ASN A 246 -0.96 1.66 0.27
N GLU A 247 0.27 2.19 0.26
CA GLU A 247 1.43 1.52 0.82
C GLU A 247 1.18 1.10 2.27
N SER A 248 0.60 1.98 3.06
CA SER A 248 0.27 1.73 4.47
C SER A 248 -0.59 0.48 4.62
N PHE A 249 -1.66 0.35 3.82
CA PHE A 249 -2.55 -0.81 3.86
C PHE A 249 -1.84 -2.12 3.49
N LEU A 250 -1.08 -2.14 2.40
CA LEU A 250 -0.35 -3.34 2.00
C LEU A 250 0.76 -3.73 3.00
N LEU A 251 1.49 -2.76 3.54
CA LEU A 251 2.47 -3.01 4.60
C LEU A 251 1.76 -3.51 5.86
N GLY A 252 0.59 -2.98 6.20
CA GLY A 252 -0.24 -3.49 7.29
C GLY A 252 -0.64 -4.95 7.08
N MET A 253 -0.91 -5.39 5.85
CA MET A 253 -1.23 -6.80 5.59
C MET A 253 -0.06 -7.76 5.82
N THR A 254 1.20 -7.30 5.83
CA THR A 254 2.33 -8.18 6.21
C THR A 254 2.26 -8.61 7.68
N SER A 255 1.45 -7.91 8.49
CA SER A 255 1.13 -8.32 9.87
C SER A 255 0.20 -9.55 9.95
N ILE A 256 -0.33 -10.05 8.82
CA ILE A 256 -1.16 -11.26 8.78
C ILE A 256 -0.27 -12.48 9.06
N LYS A 257 -0.41 -13.03 10.26
CA LYS A 257 0.29 -14.24 10.71
C LYS A 257 -0.68 -15.44 10.65
N ASN A 258 -0.58 -16.28 9.62
CA ASN A 258 -1.27 -17.57 9.60
C ASN A 258 -0.31 -18.67 10.10
N HIS A 259 -0.63 -19.29 11.24
CA HIS A 259 0.21 -20.30 11.87
C HIS A 259 0.39 -21.56 11.00
N ASP A 260 -0.61 -21.91 10.20
CA ASP A 260 -0.59 -23.12 9.38
C ASP A 260 0.18 -22.95 8.06
N GLU A 261 0.38 -21.70 7.62
CA GLU A 261 0.95 -21.37 6.31
C GLU A 261 2.09 -20.34 6.39
N TYR A 262 2.85 -20.35 7.51
CA TYR A 262 3.84 -19.32 7.80
C TYR A 262 4.89 -19.13 6.69
N THR A 263 5.31 -20.21 6.01
CA THR A 263 6.27 -20.15 4.89
C THR A 263 5.70 -19.41 3.68
N LEU A 264 4.39 -19.53 3.42
CA LEU A 264 3.73 -18.84 2.30
C LEU A 264 3.55 -17.36 2.61
N ASN A 265 3.10 -17.05 3.83
CA ASN A 265 3.00 -15.67 4.31
C ASN A 265 4.36 -14.98 4.29
N HIS A 266 5.41 -15.68 4.74
CA HIS A 266 6.78 -15.18 4.73
C HIS A 266 7.23 -14.75 3.32
N SER A 267 7.11 -15.64 2.32
CA SER A 267 7.49 -15.30 0.95
C SER A 267 6.73 -14.10 0.38
N LEU A 268 5.44 -13.97 0.70
CA LEU A 268 4.63 -12.84 0.28
C LEU A 268 5.00 -11.55 1.02
N ASN A 269 5.24 -11.62 2.33
CA ASN A 269 5.68 -10.49 3.16
C ASN A 269 7.03 -9.95 2.69
N VAL A 270 8.00 -10.85 2.48
CA VAL A 270 9.32 -10.53 1.92
C VAL A 270 9.17 -9.83 0.57
N CYS A 271 8.27 -10.30 -0.28
CA CYS A 271 7.97 -9.65 -1.55
C CYS A 271 7.42 -8.21 -1.36
N ILE A 272 6.42 -8.02 -0.49
CA ILE A 272 5.80 -6.71 -0.26
C ILE A 272 6.81 -5.72 0.36
N LEU A 273 7.59 -6.17 1.35
CA LEU A 273 8.64 -5.37 1.98
C LEU A 273 9.76 -5.02 1.00
N ALA A 274 10.19 -5.96 0.14
CA ALA A 274 11.18 -5.71 -0.90
C ALA A 274 10.70 -4.65 -1.89
N LEU A 275 9.44 -4.72 -2.34
CA LEU A 275 8.84 -3.72 -3.23
C LEU A 275 8.79 -2.34 -2.56
N GLY A 276 8.41 -2.26 -1.28
CA GLY A 276 8.41 -1.02 -0.50
C GLY A 276 9.80 -0.40 -0.35
N LEU A 277 10.81 -1.23 -0.09
CA LEU A 277 12.21 -0.80 0.02
C LEU A 277 12.76 -0.35 -1.36
N GLY A 278 12.56 -1.16 -2.40
CA GLY A 278 12.97 -0.84 -3.77
C GLY A 278 12.38 0.47 -4.26
N ARG A 279 11.12 0.77 -3.92
CA ARG A 279 10.46 2.03 -4.28
C ARG A 279 11.12 3.23 -3.63
N ARG A 280 11.52 3.13 -2.35
CA ARG A 280 12.26 4.21 -1.66
C ARG A 280 13.66 4.41 -2.21
N LEU A 281 14.27 3.36 -2.75
CA LEU A 281 15.56 3.42 -3.43
C LEU A 281 15.46 4.00 -4.85
N GLY A 282 14.24 4.27 -5.34
CA GLY A 282 14.02 4.88 -6.66
C GLY A 282 14.02 3.91 -7.83
N LEU A 283 13.96 2.59 -7.57
CA LEU A 283 13.91 1.58 -8.64
C LEU A 283 12.74 1.81 -9.59
N GLU A 284 12.94 1.51 -10.86
CA GLU A 284 11.90 1.68 -11.86
C GLU A 284 10.81 0.63 -11.76
N ARG A 285 9.62 0.91 -12.33
CA ARG A 285 8.51 -0.06 -12.34
C ARG A 285 8.93 -1.43 -12.87
N LYS A 286 9.77 -1.48 -13.91
CA LYS A 286 10.28 -2.74 -14.45
C LYS A 286 11.14 -3.47 -13.42
N GLU A 287 12.10 -2.77 -12.83
CA GLU A 287 12.99 -3.31 -11.80
C GLU A 287 12.24 -3.75 -10.54
N LEU A 288 11.20 -3.02 -10.14
CA LEU A 288 10.33 -3.37 -9.02
C LEU A 288 9.55 -4.65 -9.30
N VAL A 289 9.00 -4.81 -10.51
CA VAL A 289 8.35 -6.07 -10.89
C VAL A 289 9.36 -7.23 -10.90
N GLU A 290 10.58 -7.00 -11.38
CA GLU A 290 11.66 -8.00 -11.36
C GLU A 290 12.09 -8.34 -9.92
N LEU A 291 12.22 -7.34 -9.05
CA LEU A 291 12.53 -7.49 -7.63
C LEU A 291 11.43 -8.25 -6.90
N GLY A 292 10.16 -7.93 -7.15
CA GLY A 292 9.03 -8.61 -6.55
C GLY A 292 8.98 -10.09 -6.95
N ILE A 293 9.19 -10.41 -8.24
CA ILE A 293 9.29 -11.82 -8.68
C ILE A 293 10.49 -12.52 -8.03
N SER A 294 11.63 -11.84 -7.94
CA SER A 294 12.85 -12.39 -7.34
C SER A 294 12.66 -12.68 -5.84
N ALA A 295 12.06 -11.74 -5.11
CA ALA A 295 11.72 -11.87 -3.70
C ALA A 295 10.67 -12.96 -3.46
N PHE A 296 9.65 -13.05 -4.31
CA PHE A 296 8.60 -14.07 -4.22
C PHE A 296 9.15 -15.50 -4.34
N PHE A 297 10.22 -15.70 -5.12
CA PHE A 297 10.86 -17.00 -5.32
C PHE A 297 12.16 -17.23 -4.55
N HIS A 298 12.57 -16.31 -3.66
CA HIS A 298 13.88 -16.41 -2.98
C HIS A 298 14.08 -17.76 -2.29
N ASP A 299 13.02 -18.28 -1.67
CA ASP A 299 13.01 -19.49 -0.86
C ASP A 299 12.49 -20.73 -1.60
N VAL A 300 12.32 -20.67 -2.92
CA VAL A 300 11.67 -21.74 -3.70
C VAL A 300 12.37 -23.10 -3.59
N GLY A 301 13.68 -23.11 -3.27
CA GLY A 301 14.43 -24.33 -3.03
C GLY A 301 14.03 -25.08 -1.75
N LYS A 302 13.33 -24.43 -0.80
CA LYS A 302 12.83 -25.08 0.43
C LYS A 302 11.81 -26.18 0.14
N LEU A 303 11.21 -26.19 -1.05
CA LEU A 303 10.32 -27.26 -1.51
C LEU A 303 10.99 -28.64 -1.59
N ASP A 304 12.32 -28.67 -1.74
CA ASP A 304 13.11 -29.89 -1.80
C ASP A 304 13.85 -30.17 -0.48
N ILE A 305 13.49 -29.47 0.59
CA ILE A 305 13.99 -29.70 1.94
C ILE A 305 13.00 -30.59 2.69
N PRO A 306 13.45 -31.66 3.38
CA PRO A 306 12.57 -32.52 4.17
C PRO A 306 11.75 -31.72 5.20
N LEU A 307 10.46 -32.04 5.30
CA LEU A 307 9.54 -31.33 6.19
C LEU A 307 9.91 -31.51 7.67
N GLU A 308 10.52 -32.64 8.05
CA GLU A 308 10.96 -32.87 9.43
C GLU A 308 12.07 -31.88 9.83
N ILE A 309 12.95 -31.53 8.87
CA ILE A 309 14.03 -30.55 9.06
C ILE A 309 13.45 -29.14 9.02
N LEU A 310 12.62 -28.83 8.02
CA LEU A 310 12.07 -27.49 7.82
C LEU A 310 11.16 -27.04 8.98
N ASN A 311 10.41 -27.96 9.58
CA ASN A 311 9.46 -27.68 10.66
C ASN A 311 9.97 -28.13 12.05
N LYS A 312 11.26 -28.45 12.19
CA LYS A 312 11.83 -28.94 13.45
C LYS A 312 11.58 -27.93 14.58
N PRO A 313 10.96 -28.32 15.71
CA PRO A 313 10.72 -27.43 16.83
C PRO A 313 11.97 -27.29 17.71
N GLY A 314 13.05 -26.70 17.19
CA GLY A 314 14.31 -26.55 17.91
C GLY A 314 15.48 -26.10 17.06
N LYS A 315 16.69 -26.16 17.63
CA LYS A 315 17.92 -25.93 16.87
C LYS A 315 18.17 -27.12 15.94
N LEU A 316 18.65 -26.80 14.74
CA LEU A 316 19.15 -27.79 13.79
C LEU A 316 20.50 -28.29 14.26
N ASP A 317 20.76 -29.58 14.09
CA ASP A 317 22.12 -30.12 14.18
C ASP A 317 22.93 -29.77 12.91
N GLU A 318 24.20 -30.14 12.88
CA GLU A 318 25.09 -29.77 11.78
C GLU A 318 24.69 -30.45 10.45
N ASN A 319 24.20 -31.68 10.47
CA ASN A 319 23.76 -32.38 9.27
C ASN A 319 22.47 -31.76 8.71
N GLU A 320 21.51 -31.50 9.59
CA GLU A 320 20.27 -30.80 9.24
C GLU A 320 20.55 -29.40 8.70
N ARG A 321 21.49 -28.68 9.31
CA ARG A 321 21.92 -27.36 8.85
C ARG A 321 22.54 -27.43 7.46
N GLN A 322 23.41 -28.39 7.19
CA GLN A 322 23.96 -28.61 5.85
C GLN A 322 22.85 -28.87 4.83
N VAL A 323 21.82 -29.65 5.17
CA VAL A 323 20.68 -29.88 4.28
C VAL A 323 19.93 -28.58 4.00
N ILE A 324 19.59 -27.78 5.01
CA ILE A 324 18.90 -26.49 4.80
C ILE A 324 19.75 -25.55 3.94
N GLU A 325 21.06 -25.46 4.18
CA GLU A 325 21.97 -24.57 3.45
C GLU A 325 22.09 -24.94 1.95
N THR A 326 21.53 -26.08 1.51
CA THR A 326 21.41 -26.42 0.07
C THR A 326 20.27 -25.71 -0.66
N HIS A 327 19.27 -25.16 0.04
CA HIS A 327 18.09 -24.60 -0.61
C HIS A 327 18.40 -23.46 -1.60
N PRO A 328 19.45 -22.62 -1.45
CA PRO A 328 19.77 -21.61 -2.46
C PRO A 328 20.13 -22.25 -3.81
N TYR A 329 20.96 -23.30 -3.80
CA TYR A 329 21.32 -24.07 -5.00
C TYR A 329 20.11 -24.76 -5.62
N LYS A 330 19.30 -25.42 -4.80
CA LYS A 330 18.07 -26.09 -5.25
C LYS A 330 17.09 -25.10 -5.84
N GLY A 331 17.02 -23.89 -5.29
CA GLY A 331 16.20 -22.80 -5.80
C GLY A 331 16.62 -22.40 -7.22
N VAL A 332 17.91 -22.18 -7.46
CA VAL A 332 18.45 -21.91 -8.80
C VAL A 332 18.15 -23.06 -9.76
N GLN A 333 18.40 -24.31 -9.34
CA GLN A 333 18.14 -25.49 -10.19
C GLN A 333 16.68 -25.56 -10.62
N LYS A 334 15.74 -25.37 -9.70
CA LYS A 334 14.30 -25.33 -10.00
C LYS A 334 13.96 -24.21 -10.98
N LEU A 335 14.46 -23.01 -10.73
CA LEU A 335 14.18 -21.86 -11.57
C LEU A 335 14.74 -22.02 -13.00
N LEU A 336 15.87 -22.72 -13.17
CA LEU A 336 16.44 -23.02 -14.49
C LEU A 336 15.66 -24.11 -15.26
N GLN A 337 14.92 -24.96 -14.56
CA GLN A 337 14.08 -26.00 -15.18
C GLN A 337 12.76 -25.45 -15.75
N LEU A 338 12.46 -24.16 -15.54
CA LEU A 338 11.29 -23.51 -16.13
C LEU A 338 11.33 -23.55 -17.67
N PRO A 339 10.34 -24.17 -18.32
CA PRO A 339 10.22 -24.10 -19.76
C PRO A 339 10.00 -22.64 -20.17
N HIS A 340 10.73 -22.16 -21.17
CA HIS A 340 10.62 -20.78 -21.66
C HIS A 340 10.89 -19.72 -20.58
N MET A 341 12.16 -19.56 -20.18
CA MET A 341 12.72 -18.45 -19.37
C MET A 341 12.26 -17.02 -19.76
N LYS A 342 11.51 -16.86 -20.85
CA LYS A 342 10.81 -15.65 -21.29
C LYS A 342 9.78 -15.20 -20.24
N GLY A 343 10.26 -14.58 -19.17
CA GLY A 343 9.43 -14.03 -18.10
C GLY A 343 10.09 -14.07 -16.73
N LEU A 344 11.12 -14.91 -16.54
CA LEU A 344 11.86 -14.99 -15.29
C LEU A 344 13.01 -13.97 -15.34
N PRO A 345 13.06 -13.01 -14.41
CA PRO A 345 14.20 -12.11 -14.31
C PRO A 345 15.46 -12.91 -13.98
N LEU A 346 16.59 -12.58 -14.61
CA LEU A 346 17.89 -13.18 -14.25
C LEU A 346 18.22 -12.95 -12.77
N GLN A 347 17.78 -11.82 -12.24
CA GLN A 347 17.92 -11.44 -10.85
C GLN A 347 17.21 -12.43 -9.90
N ALA A 348 16.19 -13.15 -10.34
CA ALA A 348 15.55 -14.18 -9.51
C ALA A 348 16.51 -15.34 -9.22
N LEU A 349 17.39 -15.68 -10.18
CA LEU A 349 18.44 -16.69 -9.97
C LEU A 349 19.49 -16.17 -8.98
N HIS A 350 19.90 -14.91 -9.12
CA HIS A 350 20.85 -14.29 -8.17
C HIS A 350 20.26 -14.24 -6.75
N VAL A 351 19.01 -13.78 -6.59
CA VAL A 351 18.37 -13.70 -5.27
C VAL A 351 18.23 -15.09 -4.65
N ALA A 352 17.73 -16.08 -5.39
CA ALA A 352 17.63 -17.45 -4.90
C ALA A 352 18.98 -17.98 -4.41
N MET A 353 20.06 -17.67 -5.13
CA MET A 353 21.42 -18.07 -4.78
C MET A 353 22.03 -17.27 -3.61
N GLU A 354 21.78 -15.97 -3.53
CA GLU A 354 22.60 -15.02 -2.75
C GLU A 354 21.92 -14.41 -1.54
N HIS A 355 20.61 -14.58 -1.33
CA HIS A 355 19.89 -13.89 -0.24
C HIS A 355 20.44 -14.21 1.16
N HIS A 356 21.18 -15.31 1.34
CA HIS A 356 21.90 -15.64 2.58
C HIS A 356 23.39 -15.27 2.57
N CYS A 357 23.96 -14.83 1.45
CA CYS A 357 25.34 -14.35 1.36
C CYS A 357 25.54 -13.08 2.20
N ARG A 358 26.67 -12.99 2.90
CA ARG A 358 27.02 -11.84 3.75
C ARG A 358 28.06 -10.95 3.06
N GLU A 359 28.11 -9.67 3.44
CA GLU A 359 29.13 -8.71 2.98
C GLU A 359 30.54 -9.13 3.43
N ASP A 360 30.65 -9.80 4.58
CA ASP A 360 31.91 -10.35 5.11
C ASP A 360 32.25 -11.77 4.60
N ASP A 361 31.54 -12.26 3.58
CA ASP A 361 31.70 -13.59 2.97
C ASP A 361 31.52 -14.81 3.89
N ARG A 362 31.05 -14.62 5.13
CA ARG A 362 30.80 -15.74 6.07
C ARG A 362 29.45 -16.42 5.86
N GLY A 363 28.64 -15.94 4.92
CA GLY A 363 27.31 -16.49 4.62
C GLY A 363 27.37 -17.79 3.81
N TYR A 364 26.20 -18.23 3.35
CA TYR A 364 26.03 -19.36 2.45
C TYR A 364 25.12 -18.99 1.28
N PRO A 365 25.20 -19.73 0.15
CA PRO A 365 26.25 -20.68 -0.19
C PRO A 365 27.58 -19.98 -0.53
N ARG A 366 28.70 -20.68 -0.32
CA ARG A 366 30.01 -20.22 -0.81
C ARG A 366 30.27 -20.80 -2.20
N TYR A 367 30.57 -19.94 -3.18
CA TYR A 367 30.86 -20.35 -4.55
C TYR A 367 31.96 -19.48 -5.17
N ARG A 368 32.69 -20.04 -6.15
CA ARG A 368 33.78 -19.35 -6.85
C ARG A 368 33.24 -18.29 -7.81
N GLY A 369 33.89 -17.14 -7.88
CA GLY A 369 33.53 -16.05 -8.80
C GLY A 369 32.58 -14.98 -8.20
N LYS A 370 32.23 -15.09 -6.92
CA LYS A 370 31.51 -14.04 -6.19
C LYS A 370 32.36 -12.76 -6.15
N LYS A 371 32.07 -11.81 -7.03
CA LYS A 371 32.73 -10.49 -7.05
C LYS A 371 32.00 -9.47 -6.17
N ASN A 372 30.67 -9.47 -6.20
CA ASN A 372 29.78 -8.64 -5.40
C ASN A 372 28.40 -9.29 -5.32
N ILE A 373 27.69 -9.10 -4.20
CA ILE A 373 26.28 -9.53 -4.05
C ILE A 373 25.39 -8.59 -4.85
N SER A 374 24.40 -9.13 -5.58
CA SER A 374 23.50 -8.31 -6.38
C SER A 374 22.65 -7.36 -5.51
N LEU A 375 22.29 -6.18 -6.03
CA LEU A 375 21.43 -5.23 -5.31
C LEU A 375 20.12 -5.87 -4.83
N PHE A 376 19.47 -6.68 -5.67
CA PHE A 376 18.22 -7.34 -5.31
C PHE A 376 18.45 -8.37 -4.19
N SER A 377 19.56 -9.09 -4.22
CA SER A 377 19.93 -10.04 -3.17
C SER A 377 20.17 -9.32 -1.83
N LYS A 378 20.82 -8.14 -1.86
CA LYS A 378 21.02 -7.31 -0.66
C LYS A 378 19.70 -6.78 -0.09
N ILE A 379 18.80 -6.31 -0.96
CA ILE A 379 17.46 -5.86 -0.57
C ILE A 379 16.68 -7.02 0.08
N VAL A 380 16.60 -8.16 -0.61
CA VAL A 380 15.85 -9.34 -0.15
C VAL A 380 16.40 -9.87 1.16
N LYS A 381 17.73 -9.90 1.33
CA LYS A 381 18.37 -10.32 2.58
C LYS A 381 17.92 -9.51 3.79
N ILE A 382 17.84 -8.18 3.65
CA ILE A 382 17.43 -7.29 4.75
C ILE A 382 15.98 -7.60 5.14
N VAL A 383 15.08 -7.68 4.16
CA VAL A 383 13.65 -7.86 4.42
C VAL A 383 13.30 -9.29 4.86
N ASP A 384 14.01 -10.30 4.34
CA ASP A 384 13.93 -11.71 4.78
C ASP A 384 14.30 -11.83 6.25
N TYR A 385 15.47 -11.29 6.63
CA TYR A 385 15.90 -11.33 8.02
C TYR A 385 14.91 -10.62 8.96
N TYR A 386 14.42 -9.44 8.56
CA TYR A 386 13.43 -8.70 9.33
C TYR A 386 12.15 -9.49 9.52
N ASP A 387 11.52 -9.97 8.43
CA ASP A 387 10.28 -10.73 8.53
C ASP A 387 10.46 -12.00 9.36
N ALA A 388 11.59 -12.70 9.21
CA ALA A 388 11.91 -13.90 9.97
C ALA A 388 11.99 -13.67 11.49
N ILE A 389 12.36 -12.48 11.96
CA ILE A 389 12.44 -12.16 13.39
C ILE A 389 11.17 -11.48 13.95
N THR A 390 10.38 -10.82 13.11
CA THR A 390 9.11 -10.19 13.51
C THR A 390 7.90 -11.13 13.37
N THR A 391 8.02 -12.19 12.57
CA THR A 391 6.97 -13.20 12.39
C THR A 391 7.08 -14.31 13.44
N SER A 392 5.97 -14.59 14.11
CA SER A 392 5.88 -15.61 15.16
C SER A 392 5.93 -17.00 14.51
N ARG A 393 6.92 -17.81 14.90
CA ARG A 393 7.11 -19.18 14.38
C ARG A 393 6.79 -20.19 15.49
N PRO A 394 6.28 -21.40 15.17
CA PRO A 394 5.90 -22.41 16.19
C PRO A 394 7.00 -22.72 17.22
N TYR A 395 8.26 -22.57 16.80
CA TYR A 395 9.45 -22.84 17.60
C TYR A 395 10.07 -21.62 18.28
N ARG A 396 9.57 -20.40 18.03
CA ARG A 396 10.09 -19.16 18.62
C ARG A 396 9.05 -18.54 19.54
N LYS A 397 9.31 -18.59 20.85
CA LYS A 397 8.38 -18.13 21.89
C LYS A 397 8.07 -16.62 21.87
N LYS A 398 8.93 -15.79 21.27
CA LYS A 398 8.79 -14.33 21.21
C LYS A 398 8.99 -13.84 19.78
N SER A 399 8.04 -13.07 19.26
CA SER A 399 8.23 -12.23 18.08
C SER A 399 8.78 -10.86 18.50
N PHE A 400 9.72 -10.31 17.74
CA PHE A 400 10.26 -8.98 18.02
C PHE A 400 9.33 -7.90 17.47
N THR A 401 9.19 -6.81 18.21
CA THR A 401 8.62 -5.58 17.68
C THR A 401 9.53 -5.00 16.58
N PRO A 402 9.02 -4.16 15.66
CA PRO A 402 9.84 -3.53 14.64
C PRO A 402 11.07 -2.80 15.20
N ALA A 403 10.90 -2.09 16.32
CA ALA A 403 12.00 -1.37 16.98
C ALA A 403 13.06 -2.33 17.56
N GLU A 404 12.64 -3.40 18.24
CA GLU A 404 13.58 -4.42 18.74
C GLU A 404 14.30 -5.13 17.58
N ALA A 405 13.58 -5.41 16.48
CA ALA A 405 14.12 -6.04 15.29
C ALA A 405 15.21 -5.18 14.64
N ILE A 406 14.95 -3.88 14.45
CA ILE A 406 15.94 -2.93 13.93
C ILE A 406 17.14 -2.82 14.86
N SER A 407 16.93 -2.75 16.18
CA SER A 407 18.03 -2.73 17.15
C SER A 407 18.91 -3.97 17.01
N LEU A 408 18.33 -5.17 16.87
CA LEU A 408 19.06 -6.42 16.69
C LEU A 408 19.84 -6.45 15.36
N MET A 409 19.25 -5.90 14.29
CA MET A 409 19.87 -5.87 12.98
C MET A 409 21.02 -4.85 12.90
N MET A 410 21.00 -3.80 13.72
CA MET A 410 22.01 -2.73 13.71
C MET A 410 23.42 -3.27 13.99
N ASP A 411 23.57 -4.25 14.89
CA ASP A 411 24.86 -4.89 15.22
C ASP A 411 25.48 -5.67 14.05
N LYS A 412 24.68 -5.95 13.02
CA LYS A 412 25.03 -6.73 11.83
C LYS A 412 25.32 -5.87 10.61
N VAL A 413 25.10 -4.56 10.70
CA VAL A 413 25.36 -3.62 9.60
C VAL A 413 26.85 -3.58 9.27
N GLY A 414 27.18 -3.55 7.98
CA GLY A 414 28.55 -3.63 7.46
C GLY A 414 29.17 -5.04 7.48
N LYS A 415 28.51 -6.02 8.11
CA LYS A 415 28.93 -7.44 8.11
C LYS A 415 27.96 -8.33 7.34
N GLU A 416 26.68 -8.25 7.68
CA GLU A 416 25.61 -8.99 7.02
C GLU A 416 24.80 -8.10 6.08
N PHE A 417 24.58 -6.83 6.45
CA PHE A 417 23.73 -5.91 5.69
C PHE A 417 24.51 -4.71 5.18
N ASP A 418 24.15 -4.26 3.98
CA ASP A 418 24.63 -3.02 3.40
C ASP A 418 24.16 -1.81 4.24
N PRO A 419 25.06 -0.92 4.70
CA PRO A 419 24.69 0.19 5.57
C PRO A 419 23.70 1.18 4.96
N VAL A 420 23.81 1.45 3.66
CA VAL A 420 22.96 2.42 2.97
C VAL A 420 21.56 1.85 2.84
N LEU A 421 21.45 0.60 2.37
CA LEU A 421 20.16 -0.08 2.22
C LEU A 421 19.47 -0.28 3.58
N PHE A 422 20.23 -0.65 4.61
CA PHE A 422 19.71 -0.81 5.97
C PHE A 422 19.14 0.51 6.51
N LYS A 423 19.82 1.64 6.29
CA LYS A 423 19.32 2.96 6.73
C LYS A 423 17.97 3.30 6.10
N VAL A 424 17.82 3.06 4.78
CA VAL A 424 16.55 3.27 4.07
C VAL A 424 15.48 2.32 4.61
N PHE A 425 15.82 1.05 4.82
CA PHE A 425 14.90 0.06 5.39
C PHE A 425 14.46 0.42 6.81
N ALA A 426 15.38 0.79 7.70
CA ALA A 426 15.06 1.22 9.05
C ALA A 426 14.08 2.41 9.03
N SER A 427 14.31 3.42 8.18
CA SER A 427 13.37 4.54 8.05
C SER A 427 11.96 4.11 7.63
N MET A 428 11.85 3.03 6.84
CA MET A 428 10.57 2.47 6.41
C MET A 428 9.81 1.77 7.55
N VAL A 429 10.52 1.13 8.49
CA VAL A 429 9.91 0.24 9.50
C VAL A 429 10.13 0.67 10.97
N THR A 430 10.68 1.85 11.25
CA THR A 430 10.92 2.27 12.66
C THR A 430 9.97 3.39 13.11
N LEU A 431 9.45 4.21 12.19
CA LEU A 431 8.78 5.47 12.51
C LEU A 431 7.25 5.32 12.66
N CYS A 432 6.81 4.36 13.48
CA CYS A 432 5.41 3.89 13.57
C CYS A 432 4.99 3.06 12.35
N PRO A 433 5.44 1.81 12.22
CA PRO A 433 4.96 0.92 11.17
C PRO A 433 3.47 0.68 11.30
N VAL A 434 2.79 0.59 10.17
CA VAL A 434 1.40 0.15 10.13
C VAL A 434 1.26 -1.21 10.81
N GLY A 435 0.23 -1.36 11.63
CA GLY A 435 -0.02 -2.54 12.44
C GLY A 435 0.68 -2.55 13.80
N THR A 436 1.49 -1.54 14.13
CA THR A 436 2.09 -1.44 15.46
C THR A 436 1.04 -1.02 16.50
N LEU A 437 1.01 -1.71 17.65
CA LEU A 437 0.19 -1.31 18.79
C LEU A 437 0.91 -0.23 19.59
N VAL A 438 0.21 0.86 19.89
CA VAL A 438 0.73 2.01 20.64
C VAL A 438 -0.17 2.36 21.82
N LEU A 439 0.45 2.85 22.90
CA LEU A 439 -0.22 3.49 24.03
C LEU A 439 -0.10 5.00 23.90
N LEU A 440 -1.21 5.71 24.08
CA LEU A 440 -1.28 7.17 24.01
C LEU A 440 -1.17 7.80 25.40
N ASN A 441 -0.85 9.09 25.44
CA ASN A 441 -0.81 9.91 26.68
C ASN A 441 -2.18 10.00 27.38
N THR A 442 -3.26 9.72 26.68
CA THR A 442 -4.64 9.63 27.19
C THR A 442 -4.93 8.31 27.89
N GLY A 443 -4.04 7.31 27.81
CA GLY A 443 -4.27 5.95 28.30
C GLY A 443 -4.92 5.02 27.26
N GLU A 444 -5.41 5.56 26.14
CA GLU A 444 -5.97 4.78 25.04
C GLU A 444 -4.89 3.93 24.35
N MET A 445 -5.25 2.71 23.95
CA MET A 445 -4.48 1.89 23.04
C MET A 445 -5.01 2.01 21.61
N ALA A 446 -4.09 2.04 20.66
CA ALA A 446 -4.42 2.20 19.25
C ALA A 446 -3.47 1.44 18.34
N ILE A 447 -3.94 1.09 17.16
CA ILE A 447 -3.12 0.47 16.12
C ILE A 447 -2.75 1.53 15.09
N VAL A 448 -1.47 1.61 14.73
CA VAL A 448 -1.02 2.46 13.63
C VAL A 448 -1.70 2.01 12.34
N TYR A 449 -2.50 2.90 11.76
CA TYR A 449 -3.35 2.60 10.63
C TYR A 449 -2.79 3.14 9.31
N GLU A 450 -2.26 4.36 9.35
CA GLU A 450 -1.68 5.03 8.18
C GLU A 450 -0.48 5.86 8.61
N THR A 451 0.60 5.79 7.86
CA THR A 451 1.82 6.57 8.09
C THR A 451 1.85 7.82 7.24
N LYS A 452 2.53 8.86 7.73
CA LYS A 452 2.72 10.12 7.01
C LYS A 452 3.98 10.04 6.14
N THR A 453 3.94 10.68 4.98
CA THR A 453 5.09 10.75 4.05
C THR A 453 6.07 11.87 4.39
N GLU A 454 5.60 12.89 5.12
CA GLU A 454 6.42 14.05 5.48
C GLU A 454 7.29 13.76 6.72
N PRO A 455 8.62 14.03 6.66
CA PRO A 455 9.52 13.74 7.76
C PRO A 455 9.13 14.36 9.11
N SER A 456 8.59 15.58 9.09
CA SER A 456 8.13 16.29 10.29
C SER A 456 6.92 15.64 10.95
N GLN A 457 6.19 14.78 10.24
CA GLN A 457 4.97 14.12 10.71
C GLN A 457 5.11 12.61 10.91
N PHE A 458 6.33 12.07 10.80
CA PHE A 458 6.58 10.63 10.96
C PHE A 458 6.11 10.07 12.31
N LEU A 459 6.19 10.84 13.39
CA LEU A 459 5.68 10.44 14.70
C LEU A 459 4.20 10.79 14.93
N ARG A 460 3.51 11.24 13.89
CA ARG A 460 2.11 11.66 13.91
C ARG A 460 1.25 10.87 12.90
N PRO A 461 1.24 9.53 12.96
CA PRO A 461 0.42 8.70 12.09
C PRO A 461 -1.08 8.86 12.37
N LYS A 462 -1.91 8.31 11.48
CA LYS A 462 -3.31 8.03 11.81
C LYS A 462 -3.41 6.70 12.53
N LEU A 463 -4.23 6.67 13.58
CA LEU A 463 -4.37 5.54 14.48
C LEU A 463 -5.82 5.06 14.52
N LYS A 464 -6.02 3.74 14.54
CA LYS A 464 -7.31 3.12 14.82
C LYS A 464 -7.40 2.84 16.32
N LEU A 465 -8.29 3.53 17.04
CA LEU A 465 -8.47 3.31 18.48
C LEU A 465 -9.07 1.93 18.74
N ILE A 466 -8.49 1.21 19.70
CA ILE A 466 -8.96 -0.13 20.10
C ILE A 466 -9.38 -0.20 21.57
N THR A 467 -9.05 0.81 22.37
CA THR A 467 -9.62 1.01 23.71
C THR A 467 -10.04 2.45 23.93
N ASP A 468 -10.96 2.65 24.87
CA ASP A 468 -11.22 3.95 25.48
C ASP A 468 -10.12 4.35 26.49
N GLU A 469 -10.25 5.53 27.10
CA GLU A 469 -9.35 6.06 28.13
C GLU A 469 -9.34 5.22 29.41
N GLN A 470 -10.40 4.45 29.65
CA GLN A 470 -10.53 3.55 30.80
C GLN A 470 -9.97 2.15 30.53
N GLY A 471 -9.54 1.88 29.29
CA GLY A 471 -8.95 0.60 28.86
C GLY A 471 -9.97 -0.44 28.41
N HIS A 472 -11.25 -0.10 28.26
CA HIS A 472 -12.24 -1.02 27.70
C HIS A 472 -12.06 -1.16 26.19
N LYS A 473 -12.16 -2.39 25.68
CA LYS A 473 -12.04 -2.68 24.25
C LYS A 473 -13.19 -2.05 23.46
N ILE A 474 -12.86 -1.30 22.42
CA ILE A 474 -13.79 -0.67 21.47
C ILE A 474 -13.33 -0.89 20.04
N ASP A 475 -14.25 -0.80 19.08
CA ASP A 475 -13.92 -0.57 17.67
C ASP A 475 -14.01 0.93 17.39
N GLY A 476 -13.00 1.67 17.83
CA GLY A 476 -13.02 3.13 17.86
C GLY A 476 -12.80 3.77 16.48
N PRO A 477 -12.93 5.10 16.38
CA PRO A 477 -12.67 5.83 15.15
C PRO A 477 -11.17 5.81 14.77
N ILE A 478 -10.89 6.17 13.52
CA ILE A 478 -9.53 6.53 13.09
C ILE A 478 -9.27 7.98 13.51
N VAL A 479 -8.15 8.22 14.18
CA VAL A 479 -7.74 9.53 14.70
C VAL A 479 -6.40 9.93 14.07
N ASP A 480 -6.26 11.18 13.63
CA ASP A 480 -5.03 11.70 13.06
C ASP A 480 -4.20 12.41 14.13
N LEU A 481 -3.02 11.89 14.46
CA LEU A 481 -2.16 12.54 15.47
C LEU A 481 -1.56 13.87 15.01
N ALA A 482 -1.66 14.20 13.72
CA ALA A 482 -1.22 15.50 13.20
C ALA A 482 -2.23 16.63 13.49
N GLU A 483 -3.45 16.29 13.94
CA GLU A 483 -4.45 17.30 14.32
C GLU A 483 -3.98 18.07 15.56
N ILE A 484 -4.02 19.40 15.44
CA ILE A 484 -3.71 20.33 16.50
C ILE A 484 -5.04 20.91 16.98
N ASP A 485 -5.19 20.99 18.29
CA ASP A 485 -6.32 21.66 18.92
C ASP A 485 -6.16 23.19 18.73
N GLU A 486 -7.17 23.82 18.13
CA GLU A 486 -7.10 25.23 17.72
C GLU A 486 -7.06 26.20 18.91
N GLU A 487 -7.61 25.82 20.07
CA GLU A 487 -7.63 26.64 21.27
C GLU A 487 -6.30 26.55 22.04
N THR A 488 -5.79 25.33 22.21
CA THR A 488 -4.60 25.07 23.03
C THR A 488 -3.30 25.10 22.23
N LYS A 489 -3.38 25.05 20.89
CA LYS A 489 -2.25 24.87 19.97
C LYS A 489 -1.38 23.64 20.29
N ALA A 490 -1.93 22.68 21.02
CA ALA A 490 -1.26 21.46 21.44
C ALA A 490 -1.79 20.24 20.68
N TYR A 491 -1.00 19.16 20.69
CA TYR A 491 -1.45 17.87 20.16
C TYR A 491 -2.28 17.14 21.22
N PRO A 492 -3.57 16.83 20.97
CA PRO A 492 -4.42 16.15 21.94
C PRO A 492 -3.87 14.78 22.34
N ARG A 493 -3.32 14.06 21.35
CA ARG A 493 -2.80 12.69 21.51
C ARG A 493 -1.36 12.60 21.04
N SER A 494 -0.54 11.88 21.80
CA SER A 494 0.85 11.58 21.47
C SER A 494 1.19 10.14 21.88
N ILE A 495 2.01 9.47 21.08
CA ILE A 495 2.47 8.11 21.36
C ILE A 495 3.44 8.14 22.53
N VAL A 496 3.13 7.38 23.58
CA VAL A 496 3.97 7.23 24.78
C VAL A 496 4.80 5.96 24.70
N LYS A 497 4.22 4.86 24.19
CA LYS A 497 4.90 3.56 24.18
C LYS A 497 4.43 2.68 23.01
N PHE A 498 5.35 1.89 22.47
CA PHE A 498 5.05 0.78 21.56
C PHE A 498 4.85 -0.50 22.36
N LEU A 499 3.79 -1.25 22.05
CA LEU A 499 3.38 -2.45 22.76
C LEU A 499 3.44 -3.67 21.84
N ASN A 500 3.60 -4.86 22.42
CA ASN A 500 3.49 -6.12 21.68
C ASN A 500 2.02 -6.59 21.67
N PRO A 501 1.34 -6.67 20.53
CA PRO A 501 -0.06 -7.10 20.46
C PRO A 501 -0.32 -8.48 21.07
N GLU A 502 0.65 -9.39 20.98
CA GLU A 502 0.51 -10.78 21.46
C GLU A 502 0.38 -10.84 22.99
N GLU A 503 1.02 -9.91 23.72
CA GLU A 503 0.92 -9.81 25.18
C GLU A 503 -0.49 -9.41 25.65
N TYR A 504 -1.28 -8.81 24.76
CA TYR A 504 -2.66 -8.39 25.01
C TYR A 504 -3.71 -9.29 24.32
N GLY A 505 -3.26 -10.41 23.71
CA GLY A 505 -4.13 -11.33 22.98
C GLY A 505 -4.79 -10.70 21.75
N LEU A 506 -4.14 -9.69 21.14
CA LEU A 506 -4.67 -8.95 19.99
C LEU A 506 -4.10 -9.49 18.68
N LYS A 507 -5.00 -9.74 17.72
CA LYS A 507 -4.63 -10.02 16.32
C LYS A 507 -4.80 -8.75 15.50
N VAL A 508 -3.68 -8.08 15.22
CA VAL A 508 -3.64 -6.81 14.48
C VAL A 508 -4.34 -6.92 13.12
N SER A 509 -4.20 -8.05 12.43
CA SER A 509 -4.81 -8.30 11.13
C SER A 509 -6.32 -8.10 11.10
N ASP A 510 -7.01 -8.36 12.21
CA ASP A 510 -8.47 -8.29 12.27
C ASP A 510 -8.96 -6.85 12.05
N TYR A 511 -8.18 -5.86 12.47
CA TYR A 511 -8.50 -4.44 12.31
C TYR A 511 -8.25 -3.90 10.89
N PHE A 512 -7.52 -4.64 10.04
CA PHE A 512 -7.34 -4.29 8.63
C PHE A 512 -8.30 -5.07 7.71
N VAL A 513 -8.64 -6.31 8.08
CA VAL A 513 -9.47 -7.21 7.26
C VAL A 513 -10.96 -7.10 7.60
N ALA A 514 -11.34 -6.73 8.83
CA ALA A 514 -12.76 -6.59 9.22
C ALA A 514 -13.50 -5.53 8.39
N GLU A 515 -12.84 -4.42 8.02
CA GLU A 515 -13.40 -3.38 7.15
C GLU A 515 -13.80 -3.88 5.76
N VAL A 516 -13.26 -5.02 5.32
CA VAL A 516 -13.50 -5.60 4.00
C VAL A 516 -14.68 -6.60 3.99
N ARG A 517 -15.10 -7.07 5.17
CA ARG A 517 -16.19 -8.04 5.35
C ARG A 517 -17.56 -7.38 5.56
N GLY A 518 -17.59 -6.06 5.75
CA GLY A 518 -18.80 -5.25 5.97
C GLY A 518 -19.57 -4.93 4.70
#